data_AF-A0A3C2DA16-F1
#
_entry.id   AF-A0A3C2DA16-F1
#
_cell.length_a   1.000
_cell.length_b   1.000
_cell.length_c   1.000
_cell.angle_alpha   90.00
_cell.angle_beta   90.00
_cell.angle_gamma   90.00
#
_symmetry.space_group_name_H-M   'P 1'
#
loop_
_entity.id
_entity.type
_entity.pdbx_description
1 polymer ?
#
loop_
_entity_poly.entity_id
_entity_poly.type
_entity_poly.pdbx_seq_one_letter_code
_entity_poly.pdbx_strand_id
1 'polypeptide(L)' 'KNGCSMIVDPFGDVIAECRSFEDSFVTAIFTPEKLTQAGGHRYIRARRPELYRDIIGQQHKSEQTVVWMDSATE' A
#
# COMPACT_ATOMS: atom_id res chain seq x y z
N LYS A 1 14.27 7.76 11.36
CA LYS A 1 13.07 6.93 11.08
C LYS A 1 12.10 7.76 10.26
N ASN A 2 11.40 7.15 9.32
CA ASN A 2 10.51 7.86 8.40
C ASN A 2 9.16 8.02 9.13
N GLY A 3 8.71 9.27 9.34
CA GLY A 3 7.36 9.58 9.83
C GLY A 3 6.34 9.56 8.69
N CYS A 4 5.43 10.54 8.65
CA CYS A 4 4.54 10.78 7.51
C CYS A 4 3.60 9.60 7.19
N SER A 5 3.04 8.95 8.23
CA SER A 5 1.92 8.03 8.04
C SER A 5 0.79 8.74 7.32
N MET A 6 0.34 8.18 6.19
CA MET A 6 -0.66 8.79 5.31
C MET A 6 -1.91 7.93 5.20
N ILE A 7 -3.05 8.61 5.06
CA ILE A 7 -4.30 8.04 4.59
C ILE A 7 -4.50 8.55 3.16
N VAL A 8 -4.60 7.62 2.20
CA VAL A 8 -4.78 7.90 0.78
C VAL A 8 -6.14 7.40 0.32
N ASP A 9 -6.84 8.18 -0.50
CA ASP A 9 -8.14 7.79 -1.04
C ASP A 9 -8.02 7.03 -2.39
N PRO A 10 -9.11 6.40 -2.88
CA PRO A 10 -9.08 5.62 -4.13
C PRO A 10 -8.75 6.41 -5.41
N PHE A 11 -8.76 7.75 -5.37
CA PHE A 11 -8.33 8.61 -6.48
C PHE A 11 -6.81 8.86 -6.45
N GLY A 12 -6.14 8.53 -5.36
CA GLY A 12 -4.70 8.71 -5.16
C GLY A 12 -4.35 9.96 -4.33
N ASP A 13 -5.35 10.66 -3.77
CA ASP A 13 -5.13 11.87 -2.99
C ASP A 13 -4.75 11.53 -1.54
N VAL A 14 -3.78 12.25 -0.97
CA VAL A 14 -3.47 12.20 0.46
C VAL A 14 -4.51 13.02 1.22
N ILE A 15 -5.41 12.34 1.94
CA ILE A 15 -6.52 12.99 2.65
C ILE A 15 -6.20 13.30 4.12
N ALA A 16 -5.20 12.62 4.69
CA ALA A 16 -4.65 12.94 6.00
C ALA A 16 -3.20 12.42 6.11
N GLU A 17 -2.36 13.11 6.86
CA GLU A 17 -0.94 12.78 7.02
C GLU A 17 -0.42 13.23 8.40
N CYS A 18 0.29 12.35 9.10
CA CYS A 18 1.00 12.73 10.32
C CYS A 18 2.25 13.55 9.97
N ARG A 19 2.26 14.85 10.32
CA ARG A 19 3.39 15.76 10.05
C ARG A 19 4.20 16.16 11.29
N SER A 20 3.86 15.59 12.45
CA SER A 20 4.60 15.82 13.69
C SER A 20 5.88 14.98 13.72
N PHE A 21 6.91 15.49 14.39
CA PHE A 21 8.09 14.71 14.79
C PHE A 21 7.85 13.88 16.06
N GLU A 22 6.77 14.19 16.79
CA GLU A 22 6.32 13.49 18.00
C GLU A 22 5.19 12.49 17.68
N ASP A 23 4.78 11.72 18.69
CA ASP A 23 3.61 10.84 18.61
C ASP A 23 2.37 11.60 18.13
N SER A 24 1.74 11.10 17.07
CA SER A 24 0.64 11.78 16.39
C SER A 24 -0.29 10.77 15.72
N PHE A 25 -1.58 11.08 15.71
CA PHE A 25 -2.59 10.34 14.97
C PHE A 25 -3.40 11.29 14.09
N VAL A 26 -3.88 10.77 12.96
CA VAL A 26 -4.80 11.46 12.07
C VAL A 26 -5.98 10.56 11.76
N THR A 27 -7.13 11.15 11.45
CA THR A 27 -8.35 10.42 11.11
C THR A 27 -8.92 10.97 9.80
N ALA A 28 -9.66 10.12 9.08
CA ALA A 28 -10.35 10.50 7.86
C ALA A 28 -11.67 9.73 7.75
N ILE A 29 -12.63 10.30 7.02
CA ILE A 29 -13.91 9.65 6.74
C ILE A 29 -13.86 9.07 5.34
N PHE A 30 -14.26 7.80 5.22
CA PHE A 30 -14.39 7.12 3.94
C PHE A 30 -15.85 6.88 3.60
N THR A 31 -16.20 7.17 2.35
CA THR A 31 -17.51 6.86 1.77
C THR A 31 -17.35 5.72 0.76
N PRO A 32 -18.09 4.60 0.90
CA PRO A 32 -17.94 3.44 0.02
C PRO A 32 -18.10 3.74 -1.47
N GLU A 33 -18.90 4.75 -1.82
CA GLU A 33 -19.21 5.14 -3.19
C GLU A 33 -17.94 5.51 -3.97
N LYS A 34 -16.95 6.12 -3.28
CA LYS A 34 -15.66 6.52 -3.87
C LYS A 34 -14.92 5.33 -4.48
N LEU A 35 -15.06 4.12 -3.93
CA LEU A 35 -14.43 2.92 -4.49
C LEU A 35 -14.90 2.66 -5.92
N THR A 36 -16.19 2.84 -6.18
CA THR A 36 -16.78 2.59 -7.51
C THR A 36 -16.64 3.77 -8.47
N GLN A 37 -16.57 5.00 -7.92
CA GLN A 37 -16.40 6.22 -8.71
C GLN A 37 -14.96 6.42 -9.17
N ALA A 38 -13.99 5.97 -8.38
CA ALA A 38 -12.58 6.08 -8.72
C ALA A 38 -12.21 5.24 -9.95
N GLY A 39 -11.20 5.72 -10.69
CA GLY A 39 -10.73 5.07 -11.93
C GLY A 39 -10.29 3.62 -11.72
N GLY A 40 -9.76 3.29 -10.54
CA GLY A 40 -9.32 1.94 -10.16
C GLY A 40 -10.37 0.86 -10.39
N HIS A 41 -11.66 1.14 -10.13
CA HIS A 41 -12.75 0.20 -10.36
C HIS A 41 -12.86 -0.21 -11.84
N ARG A 42 -12.72 0.76 -12.75
CA ARG A 42 -12.72 0.49 -14.19
C ARG A 42 -11.43 -0.23 -14.61
N TYR A 43 -10.28 0.15 -14.05
CA TYR A 43 -9.01 -0.49 -14.36
C TYR A 43 -8.99 -1.96 -13.97
N ILE A 44 -9.55 -2.33 -12.82
CA ILE A 44 -9.68 -3.73 -12.39
C ILE A 44 -10.46 -4.55 -13.42
N ARG A 45 -11.55 -4.00 -13.97
CA ARG A 45 -12.36 -4.67 -15.01
C ARG A 45 -11.64 -4.78 -16.35
N ALA A 46 -10.78 -3.82 -16.68
CA ALA A 46 -10.02 -3.79 -17.93
C ALA A 46 -8.70 -4.56 -17.89
N ARG A 47 -8.33 -5.13 -16.72
CA ARG A 47 -7.13 -5.96 -16.56
C ARG A 47 -7.16 -7.15 -17.52
N ARG A 48 -5.99 -7.51 -18.04
CA ARG A 48 -5.74 -8.65 -18.92
C ARG A 48 -4.76 -9.63 -18.26
N PRO A 49 -5.20 -10.41 -17.24
CA PRO A 49 -4.33 -11.33 -16.48
C PRO A 49 -3.44 -12.23 -17.31
N GLU A 50 -3.93 -12.63 -18.49
CA GLU A 50 -3.20 -13.47 -19.44
C GLU A 50 -1.88 -12.85 -19.92
N LEU A 51 -1.73 -11.51 -19.92
CA LEU A 51 -0.51 -10.85 -20.38
C LEU A 51 0.62 -10.87 -19.36
N TYR A 52 0.32 -11.04 -18.07
CA TYR A 52 1.31 -10.93 -16.99
C TYR A 52 1.36 -12.16 -16.07
N ARG A 53 0.51 -13.16 -16.32
CA ARG A 53 0.48 -14.42 -15.55
C ARG A 53 1.85 -15.09 -15.49
N ASP A 54 2.56 -15.17 -16.61
CA ASP A 54 3.85 -15.87 -16.69
C ASP A 54 5.01 -15.09 -16.06
N ILE A 55 4.82 -13.79 -15.80
CA ILE A 55 5.78 -12.96 -15.07
C ILE A 55 5.56 -13.08 -13.58
N ILE A 56 4.31 -12.88 -13.13
CA ILE A 56 3.95 -12.91 -11.71
C ILE A 56 4.04 -14.34 -11.13
N GLY A 57 3.83 -15.36 -11.98
CA GLY A 57 3.89 -16.77 -11.59
C GLY A 57 5.29 -17.39 -11.57
N GLN A 58 6.36 -16.62 -11.83
CA GLN A 58 7.72 -17.17 -11.82
C GLN A 58 8.14 -17.63 -10.41
N GLN A 59 9.06 -18.60 -10.37
CA GLN A 59 9.69 -18.98 -9.11
C GLN A 59 10.42 -17.78 -8.51
N HIS A 60 10.10 -17.46 -7.27
CA HIS A 60 10.76 -16.43 -6.51
C HIS A 60 11.27 -17.01 -5.19
N LYS A 61 12.56 -16.86 -4.93
CA LYS A 61 13.13 -17.11 -3.60
C LYS A 61 12.86 -15.88 -2.75
N SER A 62 11.86 -15.98 -1.88
CA SER A 62 11.55 -14.91 -0.92
C SER A 62 12.72 -14.73 0.03
N GLU A 63 13.26 -13.52 0.12
CA GLU A 63 14.29 -13.13 1.07
C GLU A 63 13.75 -12.01 1.95
N GLN A 64 13.70 -12.26 3.27
CA GLN A 64 13.24 -11.28 4.23
C GLN A 64 14.44 -10.60 4.88
N THR A 65 14.84 -9.43 4.37
CA THR A 65 15.91 -8.63 4.96
C THR A 65 15.34 -7.74 6.05
N VAL A 66 15.26 -8.26 7.28
CA VAL A 66 14.82 -7.47 8.43
C VAL A 66 16.03 -6.93 9.17
N VAL A 67 16.28 -5.62 9.03
CA VAL A 67 17.47 -4.93 9.58
C VAL A 67 17.60 -5.05 11.10
N TRP A 68 16.52 -5.36 11.82
CA TRP A 68 16.53 -5.56 13.28
C TRP A 68 16.48 -7.03 13.72
N MET A 69 16.52 -7.97 12.76
CA MET A 69 16.53 -9.42 13.01
C MET A 69 17.94 -9.97 12.83
N ASP A 70 18.94 -9.28 13.39
CA ASP A 70 20.22 -9.92 13.61
C ASP A 70 20.01 -11.01 14.65
N SER A 71 20.35 -12.23 14.24
CA SER A 71 20.19 -13.46 14.99
C SER A 71 20.67 -13.29 16.42
N ALA A 72 19.74 -13.43 17.37
CA ALA A 72 20.07 -13.92 18.70
C ALA A 72 20.65 -15.33 18.52
N THR A 73 21.96 -15.38 18.30
CA THR A 73 22.77 -16.59 18.40
C THR A 73 23.57 -16.44 19.68
N GLU A 74 23.05 -17.04 20.75
CA GLU A 74 23.88 -17.83 21.67
C GLU A 74 23.76 -19.30 21.27
#